data_AF-A0A0R3UPU8-F1
#
_entry.id   AF-A0A0R3UPU8-F1
#
_cell.length_a   1.000
_cell.length_b   1.000
_cell.length_c   1.000
_cell.angle_alpha   90.00
_cell.angle_beta   90.00
_cell.angle_gamma   90.00
#
_symmetry.space_group_name_H-M   'P 1'
#
loop_
_entity.id
_entity.type
_entity.pdbx_description
1 polymer ?
#
loop_
_entity_poly.entity_id
_entity_poly.type
_entity_poly.pdbx_seq_one_letter_code
_entity_poly.pdbx_strand_id
1 'polypeptide(L)'
;MTHPWKPTHVHEGNVEPEGYDILFRRALSIALHLGGTKGDGASIWSLEMASRLILMDEVGGHAERRRRELVRLGKLFQKQLFLLQHPTNCSTARFVETNVPYCGFGCQIHHVVLAMQLAVATNRTLFVHGFDQTFHGLFLPLTNCTAIGKHQSVIQQKRVFDAPISPLSPPALSAEWASLLQPLHESPYLWLRGHMIKYAIRLKDAAFSQQINSKCANLRRGSYGQVFVGIHVRRTDKLLSEAKSFPVSSYMERVEQYYGLIKMCNALKGMLNDTRRRNIFLASDEPSVYAEARQQYPEYSFHEKGTFFQSNTDVKSRFTREGLESIFFDIMLLAHADFLVCTFSSNVCRMAHALKQTLNDHYADRTHHTASVDTGFFIIGSQKSKWKVWLDYPPFVKRGDVVEVGTPSTFGSVETTENTVLPQFILQELPILLPSNFNISQ
;
A
#
# COMPACT_ATOMS: atom_id res chain seq x y z
N MET A 1 -0.39 -37.33 4.65
CA MET A 1 0.89 -37.09 3.97
C MET A 1 0.58 -36.61 2.56
N THR A 2 0.71 -35.31 2.30
CA THR A 2 0.53 -34.72 0.97
C THR A 2 1.70 -33.77 0.75
N HIS A 3 2.44 -34.00 -0.34
CA HIS A 3 3.71 -33.34 -0.64
C HIS A 3 3.58 -31.81 -0.64
N PRO A 4 4.56 -31.06 -0.09
CA PRO A 4 4.70 -29.65 -0.37
C PRO A 4 5.15 -29.51 -1.82
N TRP A 5 4.32 -28.84 -2.63
CA TRP A 5 4.64 -28.48 -4.01
C TRP A 5 5.93 -27.65 -4.03
N LYS A 6 6.96 -28.13 -4.73
CA LYS A 6 8.20 -27.38 -5.01
C LYS A 6 8.14 -26.85 -6.45
N PRO A 7 8.44 -25.56 -6.69
CA PRO A 7 8.63 -25.07 -8.05
C PRO A 7 9.85 -25.77 -8.67
N THR A 8 9.66 -26.34 -9.86
CA THR A 8 10.75 -26.87 -10.69
C THR A 8 11.67 -25.74 -11.15
N HIS A 9 12.96 -25.91 -10.89
CA HIS A 9 14.13 -25.18 -11.42
C HIS A 9 13.89 -23.71 -11.82
N VAL A 10 14.15 -22.81 -10.87
CA VAL A 10 14.59 -21.45 -11.19
C VAL A 10 15.95 -21.58 -11.88
N HIS A 11 16.08 -21.01 -13.07
CA HIS A 11 17.30 -20.98 -13.87
C HIS A 11 18.52 -20.64 -12.99
N GLU A 12 19.48 -21.57 -12.93
CA GLU A 12 20.88 -21.25 -12.61
C GLU A 12 21.45 -20.42 -13.77
N GLY A 13 21.13 -19.13 -13.75
CA GLY A 13 21.77 -18.12 -14.58
C GLY A 13 22.51 -17.16 -13.67
N ASN A 14 23.84 -17.15 -13.78
CA ASN A 14 24.80 -16.18 -13.25
C ASN A 14 24.27 -15.19 -12.20
N VAL A 15 24.75 -15.35 -10.96
CA VAL A 15 24.60 -14.36 -9.89
C VAL A 15 25.30 -13.07 -10.33
N GLU A 16 24.55 -12.16 -10.97
CA GLU A 16 24.99 -10.78 -11.18
C GLU A 16 25.19 -10.10 -9.81
N PRO A 17 26.27 -9.33 -9.62
CA PRO A 17 26.46 -8.52 -8.43
C PRO A 17 25.44 -7.37 -8.48
N GLU A 18 24.29 -7.57 -7.81
CA GLU A 18 23.11 -6.71 -7.79
C GLU A 18 22.41 -6.54 -9.16
N GLY A 19 21.48 -7.45 -9.47
CA GLY A 19 20.70 -7.39 -10.71
C GLY A 19 20.02 -6.03 -10.95
N TYR A 20 19.93 -5.64 -12.23
CA TYR A 20 19.44 -4.33 -12.72
C TYR A 20 18.27 -3.73 -11.92
N ASP A 21 17.23 -4.51 -11.62
CA ASP A 21 16.02 -4.01 -10.95
C ASP A 21 16.30 -3.46 -9.54
N ILE A 22 17.27 -4.02 -8.83
CA ILE A 22 17.67 -3.54 -7.50
C ILE A 22 18.38 -2.19 -7.62
N LEU A 23 19.38 -2.09 -8.50
CA LEU A 23 20.13 -0.86 -8.72
C LEU A 23 19.23 0.27 -9.25
N PHE A 24 18.39 -0.04 -10.24
CA PHE A 24 17.43 0.90 -10.81
C PHE A 24 16.51 1.49 -9.74
N ARG A 25 15.85 0.64 -8.94
CA ARG A 25 14.91 1.12 -7.89
C ARG A 25 15.61 1.95 -6.84
N ARG A 26 16.82 1.56 -6.42
CA ARG A 26 17.61 2.36 -5.47
C ARG A 26 17.95 3.74 -6.04
N ALA A 27 18.46 3.80 -7.27
CA ALA A 27 18.77 5.06 -7.93
C ALA A 27 17.53 5.94 -8.09
N LEU A 28 16.39 5.34 -8.47
CA LEU A 28 15.12 6.05 -8.60
C LEU A 28 14.61 6.57 -7.26
N SER A 29 14.65 5.74 -6.21
CA SER A 29 14.28 6.13 -4.85
C SER A 29 15.11 7.34 -4.40
N ILE A 30 16.44 7.29 -4.56
CA ILE A 30 17.33 8.41 -4.23
C ILE A 30 16.94 9.68 -4.99
N ALA A 31 16.78 9.59 -6.32
CA ALA A 31 16.44 10.73 -7.14
C ALA A 31 15.08 11.35 -6.75
N LEU A 32 14.07 10.54 -6.45
CA LEU A 32 12.76 11.03 -6.02
C LEU A 32 12.79 11.68 -4.63
N HIS A 33 13.59 11.16 -3.69
CA HIS A 33 13.71 11.74 -2.35
C HIS A 33 14.49 13.07 -2.36
N LEU A 34 15.56 13.17 -3.15
CA LEU A 34 16.35 14.39 -3.31
C LEU A 34 15.57 15.51 -4.03
N GLY A 35 14.66 15.15 -4.96
CA GLY A 35 13.76 16.12 -5.60
C GLY A 35 12.72 16.77 -4.67
N GLY A 36 12.63 16.31 -3.42
CA GLY A 36 11.69 16.82 -2.43
C GLY A 36 12.12 18.10 -1.69
N THR A 37 13.35 18.58 -1.88
CA THR A 37 13.91 19.75 -1.15
C THR A 37 13.72 21.05 -1.94
N LYS A 38 12.76 21.90 -1.53
CA LYS A 38 12.33 23.10 -2.29
C LYS A 38 13.46 23.97 -2.86
N GLY A 39 13.33 24.27 -4.16
CA GLY A 39 13.59 25.61 -4.70
C GLY A 39 15.01 25.92 -5.20
N ASP A 40 15.93 24.97 -5.17
CA ASP A 40 17.28 25.12 -5.71
C ASP A 40 17.51 24.29 -6.98
N GLY A 41 18.65 24.47 -7.63
CA GLY A 41 19.02 23.67 -8.79
C GLY A 41 19.02 22.16 -8.51
N ALA A 42 19.30 21.75 -7.27
CA ALA A 42 19.38 20.33 -6.88
C ALA A 42 18.03 19.60 -7.01
N SER A 43 16.91 20.27 -6.74
CA SER A 43 15.56 19.73 -7.03
C SER A 43 15.37 19.39 -8.51
N ILE A 44 15.79 20.31 -9.40
CA ILE A 44 15.63 20.15 -10.85
C ILE A 44 16.49 18.98 -11.33
N TRP A 45 17.77 18.93 -10.94
CA TRP A 45 18.67 17.83 -11.30
C TRP A 45 18.14 16.47 -10.84
N SER A 46 17.54 16.41 -9.65
CA SER A 46 16.98 15.17 -9.10
C SER A 46 15.76 14.68 -9.89
N LEU A 47 14.87 15.58 -10.29
CA LEU A 47 13.74 15.24 -11.16
C LEU A 47 14.20 14.86 -12.58
N GLU A 48 15.25 15.49 -13.11
CA GLU A 48 15.87 15.09 -14.39
C GLU A 48 16.45 13.67 -14.29
N MET A 49 17.17 13.37 -13.23
CA MET A 49 17.71 12.03 -12.98
C MET A 49 16.58 11.00 -12.88
N ALA A 50 15.56 11.28 -12.07
CA ALA A 50 14.40 10.39 -11.92
C ALA A 50 13.69 10.14 -13.26
N SER A 51 13.42 11.19 -14.04
CA SER A 51 12.76 11.06 -15.33
C SER A 51 13.56 10.26 -16.36
N ARG A 52 14.89 10.42 -16.39
CA ARG A 52 15.79 9.64 -17.25
C ARG A 52 15.85 8.18 -16.83
N LEU A 53 15.93 7.91 -15.54
CA LEU A 53 15.86 6.55 -14.99
C LEU A 53 14.54 5.89 -15.42
N ILE A 54 13.39 6.54 -15.19
CA ILE A 54 12.07 6.02 -15.59
C ILE A 54 12.04 5.71 -17.09
N LEU A 55 12.51 6.63 -17.94
CA LEU A 55 12.52 6.40 -19.38
C LEU A 55 13.45 5.25 -19.78
N MET A 56 14.60 5.10 -19.11
CA MET A 56 15.52 3.97 -19.33
C MET A 56 14.87 2.63 -18.99
N ASP A 57 14.15 2.55 -17.88
CA ASP A 57 13.41 1.35 -17.45
C ASP A 57 12.29 0.97 -18.43
N GLU A 58 11.59 1.98 -18.97
CA GLU A 58 10.57 1.81 -20.00
C GLU A 58 11.16 1.34 -21.34
N VAL A 59 12.14 2.06 -21.88
CA VAL A 59 12.74 1.78 -23.21
C VAL A 59 13.50 0.46 -23.21
N GLY A 60 14.16 0.10 -22.10
CA GLY A 60 14.82 -1.21 -21.96
C GLY A 60 13.85 -2.38 -21.74
N GLY A 61 12.55 -2.12 -21.66
CA GLY A 61 11.50 -3.12 -21.43
C GLY A 61 11.52 -3.76 -20.04
N HIS A 62 12.32 -3.24 -19.11
CA HIS A 62 12.41 -3.75 -17.74
C HIS A 62 11.12 -3.46 -16.96
N ALA A 63 10.58 -2.25 -17.11
CA ALA A 63 9.29 -1.86 -16.53
C ALA A 63 8.17 -2.84 -16.92
N GLU A 64 8.07 -3.18 -18.21
CA GLU A 64 7.03 -4.08 -18.74
C GLU A 64 7.24 -5.53 -18.29
N ARG A 65 8.49 -6.02 -18.24
CA ARG A 65 8.80 -7.35 -17.69
C ARG A 65 8.40 -7.45 -16.22
N ARG A 66 8.79 -6.46 -15.41
CA ARG A 66 8.44 -6.37 -13.99
C ARG A 66 6.93 -6.32 -13.79
N ARG A 67 6.22 -5.53 -14.61
CA ARG A 67 4.76 -5.43 -14.60
C ARG A 67 4.09 -6.79 -14.85
N ARG A 68 4.47 -7.50 -15.92
CA ARG A 68 3.91 -8.81 -16.27
C ARG A 68 4.13 -9.83 -15.16
N GLU A 69 5.31 -9.83 -14.57
CA GLU A 69 5.64 -10.78 -13.52
C GLU A 69 4.86 -10.50 -12.23
N LEU A 70 4.73 -9.22 -11.83
CA LEU A 70 3.88 -8.84 -10.70
C LEU A 70 2.40 -9.20 -10.94
N VAL A 71 1.89 -9.04 -12.17
CA VAL A 71 0.53 -9.49 -12.52
C VAL A 71 0.38 -11.01 -12.39
N ARG A 72 1.38 -11.78 -12.85
CA ARG A 72 1.40 -13.25 -12.74
C ARG A 72 1.42 -13.69 -11.26
N LEU A 73 2.32 -13.11 -10.47
CA LEU A 73 2.44 -13.37 -9.03
C LEU A 73 1.16 -12.96 -8.29
N GLY A 74 0.53 -11.85 -8.66
CA GLY A 74 -0.74 -11.40 -8.09
C GLY A 74 -1.85 -12.43 -8.28
N LYS A 75 -1.99 -12.97 -9.49
CA LYS A 75 -2.95 -14.05 -9.79
C LYS A 75 -2.64 -15.31 -8.98
N LEU A 76 -1.36 -15.68 -8.87
CA LEU A 76 -0.93 -16.83 -8.09
C LEU A 76 -1.29 -16.67 -6.60
N PHE A 77 -0.96 -15.54 -6.00
CA PHE A 77 -1.24 -15.30 -4.58
C PHE A 77 -2.74 -15.22 -4.29
N GLN A 78 -3.54 -14.59 -5.16
CA GLN A 78 -5.00 -14.60 -5.03
C GLN A 78 -5.59 -16.01 -5.09
N LYS A 79 -5.04 -16.89 -5.97
CA LYS A 79 -5.43 -18.30 -6.02
C LYS A 79 -5.05 -19.04 -4.74
N GLN A 80 -3.86 -18.81 -4.19
CA GLN A 80 -3.44 -19.40 -2.91
C GLN A 80 -4.36 -18.96 -1.77
N LEU A 81 -4.68 -17.67 -1.67
CA LEU A 81 -5.64 -17.15 -0.69
C LEU A 81 -7.00 -17.82 -0.85
N PHE A 82 -7.51 -17.92 -2.08
CA PHE A 82 -8.79 -18.59 -2.34
C PHE A 82 -8.79 -20.03 -1.84
N LEU A 83 -7.77 -20.83 -2.19
CA LEU A 83 -7.67 -22.23 -1.77
C LEU A 83 -7.53 -22.38 -0.26
N LEU A 84 -6.74 -21.52 0.40
CA LEU A 84 -6.59 -21.50 1.85
C LEU A 84 -7.93 -21.21 2.55
N GLN A 85 -8.74 -20.34 1.96
CA GLN A 85 -10.01 -19.93 2.52
C GLN A 85 -11.20 -20.81 2.13
N HIS A 86 -11.03 -21.72 1.15
CA HIS A 86 -12.10 -22.59 0.66
C HIS A 86 -11.70 -24.07 0.81
N PRO A 87 -11.49 -24.56 2.05
CA PRO A 87 -11.21 -25.98 2.27
C PRO A 87 -12.37 -26.84 1.75
N THR A 88 -12.03 -28.02 1.24
CA THR A 88 -13.02 -29.00 0.74
C THR A 88 -13.92 -29.53 1.85
N ASN A 89 -13.38 -29.65 3.06
CA ASN A 89 -14.13 -30.08 4.24
C ASN A 89 -13.91 -29.12 5.41
N CYS A 90 -14.90 -28.28 5.68
CA CYS A 90 -14.87 -27.34 6.79
C CYS A 90 -14.83 -28.02 8.16
N SER A 91 -15.30 -29.26 8.32
CA SER A 91 -15.29 -29.97 9.61
C SER A 91 -13.89 -30.42 10.06
N THR A 92 -12.95 -30.57 9.12
CA THR A 92 -11.55 -30.94 9.39
C THR A 92 -10.58 -29.78 9.21
N ALA A 93 -11.08 -28.60 8.81
CA ALA A 93 -10.27 -27.42 8.63
C ALA A 93 -9.69 -26.94 9.98
N ARG A 94 -8.58 -26.20 9.90
CA ARG A 94 -7.95 -25.52 11.03
C ARG A 94 -8.12 -24.03 10.82
N PHE A 95 -8.42 -23.29 11.89
CA PHE A 95 -8.82 -21.89 11.78
C PHE A 95 -7.87 -20.94 12.49
N VAL A 96 -7.75 -19.74 11.91
CA VAL A 96 -7.51 -18.52 12.66
C VAL A 96 -8.85 -17.81 12.75
N GLU A 97 -9.24 -17.37 13.95
CA GLU A 97 -10.49 -16.63 14.14
C GLU A 97 -10.26 -15.24 14.71
N THR A 98 -11.18 -14.32 14.41
CA THR A 98 -11.26 -13.03 15.08
C THR A 98 -12.66 -12.42 15.01
N ASN A 99 -12.92 -11.43 15.88
CA ASN A 99 -14.05 -10.51 15.77
C ASN A 99 -13.61 -9.24 15.04
N VAL A 100 -14.54 -8.52 14.42
CA VAL A 100 -14.25 -7.20 13.87
C VAL A 100 -14.25 -6.16 15.02
N PRO A 101 -13.17 -5.38 15.21
CA PRO A 101 -13.12 -4.38 16.28
C PRO A 101 -14.07 -3.21 16.01
N TYR A 102 -14.52 -2.56 17.09
CA TYR A 102 -15.27 -1.31 16.98
C TYR A 102 -14.31 -0.14 16.69
N CYS A 103 -14.14 0.19 15.42
CA CYS A 103 -13.38 1.33 14.92
C CYS A 103 -13.81 1.64 13.47
N GLY A 104 -13.27 2.71 12.86
CA GLY A 104 -13.60 3.04 11.46
C GLY A 104 -13.15 1.97 10.45
N PHE A 105 -13.78 1.96 9.28
CA PHE A 105 -13.63 0.95 8.21
C PHE A 105 -12.17 0.55 7.93
N GLY A 106 -11.26 1.52 7.75
CA GLY A 106 -9.85 1.21 7.49
C GLY A 106 -9.20 0.41 8.62
N CYS A 107 -9.48 0.77 9.89
CA CYS A 107 -8.95 0.03 11.05
C CYS A 107 -9.49 -1.41 11.09
N GLN A 108 -10.78 -1.60 10.80
CA GLN A 108 -11.41 -2.92 10.74
C GLN A 108 -10.75 -3.82 9.70
N ILE A 109 -10.56 -3.33 8.47
CA ILE A 109 -9.90 -4.10 7.41
C ILE A 109 -8.42 -4.35 7.72
N HIS A 110 -7.70 -3.38 8.30
CA HIS A 110 -6.33 -3.60 8.72
C HIS A 110 -6.22 -4.73 9.76
N HIS A 111 -7.19 -4.85 10.67
CA HIS A 111 -7.28 -5.94 11.65
C HIS A 111 -7.62 -7.28 11.00
N VAL A 112 -8.61 -7.34 10.10
CA VAL A 112 -8.94 -8.56 9.33
C VAL A 112 -7.71 -9.06 8.57
N VAL A 113 -6.93 -8.17 7.99
CA VAL A 113 -5.73 -8.54 7.22
C VAL A 113 -4.56 -8.93 8.12
N LEU A 114 -4.50 -8.44 9.36
CA LEU A 114 -3.56 -8.98 10.35
C LEU A 114 -3.90 -10.45 10.68
N ALA A 115 -5.19 -10.77 10.84
CA ALA A 115 -5.64 -12.15 11.02
C ALA A 115 -5.39 -13.02 9.77
N MET A 116 -5.60 -12.46 8.57
CA MET A 116 -5.29 -13.14 7.30
C MET A 116 -3.80 -13.47 7.18
N GLN A 117 -2.91 -12.56 7.60
CA GLN A 117 -1.48 -12.81 7.64
C GLN A 117 -1.15 -14.01 8.53
N LEU A 118 -1.71 -14.08 9.74
CA LEU A 118 -1.52 -15.21 10.64
C LEU A 118 -2.08 -16.51 10.05
N ALA A 119 -3.22 -16.42 9.36
CA ALA A 119 -3.85 -17.55 8.67
C ALA A 119 -2.94 -18.11 7.55
N VAL A 120 -2.36 -17.23 6.74
CA VAL A 120 -1.36 -17.58 5.71
C VAL A 120 -0.12 -18.20 6.34
N ALA A 121 0.44 -17.57 7.38
CA ALA A 121 1.65 -18.03 8.04
C ALA A 121 1.51 -19.42 8.71
N THR A 122 0.30 -19.77 9.15
CA THR A 122 0.01 -21.02 9.88
C THR A 122 -0.71 -22.07 9.02
N ASN A 123 -0.96 -21.77 7.74
CA ASN A 123 -1.75 -22.60 6.83
C ASN A 123 -3.11 -23.01 7.45
N ARG A 124 -3.88 -22.00 7.83
CA ARG A 124 -5.22 -22.08 8.44
C ARG A 124 -6.21 -21.22 7.67
N THR A 125 -7.47 -21.64 7.63
CA THR A 125 -8.58 -20.86 7.08
C THR A 125 -8.90 -19.70 8.04
N LEU A 126 -9.18 -18.51 7.52
CA LEU A 126 -9.56 -17.35 8.32
C LEU A 126 -11.08 -17.35 8.50
N PHE A 127 -11.55 -17.28 9.73
CA PHE A 127 -12.95 -17.09 10.08
C PHE A 127 -13.13 -15.77 10.83
N VAL A 128 -13.92 -14.85 10.27
CA VAL A 128 -14.20 -13.56 10.93
C VAL A 128 -15.65 -13.53 11.36
N HIS A 129 -15.86 -13.56 12.68
CA HIS A 129 -17.18 -13.53 13.29
C HIS A 129 -17.90 -12.22 12.93
N GLY A 130 -19.14 -12.34 12.45
CA GLY A 130 -19.98 -11.19 12.10
C GLY A 130 -19.52 -10.39 10.88
N PHE A 131 -18.66 -10.93 10.01
CA PHE A 131 -18.09 -10.19 8.86
C PHE A 131 -19.18 -9.61 7.95
N ASP A 132 -20.11 -10.44 7.48
CA ASP A 132 -21.19 -10.04 6.57
C ASP A 132 -22.11 -8.99 7.21
N GLN A 133 -22.46 -9.18 8.48
CA GLN A 133 -23.29 -8.25 9.24
C GLN A 133 -22.59 -6.90 9.46
N THR A 134 -21.30 -6.92 9.80
CA THR A 134 -20.51 -5.71 10.07
C THR A 134 -20.33 -4.87 8.80
N PHE A 135 -20.19 -5.52 7.65
CA PHE A 135 -20.01 -4.85 6.36
C PHE A 135 -21.29 -4.81 5.51
N HIS A 136 -22.46 -5.02 6.13
CA HIS A 136 -23.78 -4.90 5.50
C HIS A 136 -23.94 -5.68 4.18
N GLY A 137 -23.28 -6.83 4.06
CA GLY A 137 -23.27 -7.67 2.86
C GLY A 137 -22.58 -7.04 1.63
N LEU A 138 -21.77 -6.00 1.80
CA LEU A 138 -21.08 -5.29 0.71
C LEU A 138 -20.01 -6.17 0.03
N PHE A 139 -19.35 -7.03 0.79
CA PHE A 139 -18.26 -7.89 0.32
C PHE A 139 -18.67 -9.36 0.22
N LEU A 140 -18.01 -10.09 -0.66
CA LEU A 140 -18.07 -11.55 -0.72
C LEU A 140 -17.52 -12.15 0.58
N PRO A 141 -18.04 -13.33 1.00
CA PRO A 141 -17.52 -14.01 2.18
C PRO A 141 -16.04 -14.34 2.03
N LEU A 142 -15.31 -14.27 3.15
CA LEU A 142 -13.87 -14.58 3.17
C LEU A 142 -13.60 -16.05 2.88
N THR A 143 -14.44 -16.93 3.44
CA THR A 143 -14.36 -18.40 3.40
C THR A 143 -15.71 -19.03 3.05
N ASN A 144 -15.71 -20.25 2.53
CA ASN A 144 -16.93 -21.07 2.36
C ASN A 144 -17.42 -21.71 3.67
N CYS A 145 -16.64 -21.71 4.74
CA CYS A 145 -17.03 -22.28 6.01
C CYS A 145 -17.99 -21.34 6.75
N THR A 146 -19.13 -21.87 7.19
CA THR A 146 -20.20 -21.09 7.85
C THR A 146 -20.10 -21.07 9.37
N ALA A 147 -19.38 -22.04 9.96
CA ALA A 147 -19.16 -22.12 11.40
C ALA A 147 -17.86 -22.88 11.72
N ILE A 148 -17.36 -22.68 12.94
CA ILE A 148 -16.28 -23.46 13.54
C ILE A 148 -16.91 -24.51 14.47
N GLY A 149 -16.57 -25.78 14.27
CA GLY A 149 -16.97 -26.90 15.11
C GLY A 149 -16.22 -26.96 16.44
N LYS A 150 -16.83 -27.57 17.46
CA LYS A 150 -16.35 -27.59 18.86
C LYS A 150 -14.94 -28.14 19.07
N HIS A 151 -14.47 -29.05 18.22
CA HIS A 151 -13.18 -29.76 18.38
C HIS A 151 -12.11 -29.33 17.38
N GLN A 152 -12.34 -28.24 16.64
CA GLN A 152 -11.38 -27.80 15.63
C GLN A 152 -10.21 -27.04 16.27
N SER A 153 -9.04 -27.15 15.66
CA SER A 153 -7.89 -26.37 16.09
C SER A 153 -8.08 -24.91 15.66
N VAL A 154 -8.11 -24.01 16.63
CA VAL A 154 -8.34 -22.58 16.42
C VAL A 154 -7.19 -21.78 17.04
N ILE A 155 -6.71 -20.77 16.31
CA ILE A 155 -5.86 -19.71 16.84
C ILE A 155 -6.69 -18.44 16.89
N GLN A 156 -6.81 -17.83 18.07
CA GLN A 156 -7.54 -16.59 18.22
C GLN A 156 -6.62 -15.39 17.99
N GLN A 157 -6.91 -14.59 16.96
CA GLN A 157 -6.23 -13.32 16.74
C GLN A 157 -6.83 -12.26 17.66
N LYS A 158 -6.01 -11.70 18.55
CA LYS A 158 -6.40 -10.57 19.40
C LYS A 158 -6.49 -9.27 18.60
N ARG A 159 -7.17 -8.26 19.15
CA ARG A 159 -7.24 -6.91 18.56
C ARG A 159 -5.84 -6.39 18.25
N VAL A 160 -5.71 -5.61 17.17
CA VAL A 160 -4.39 -5.20 16.63
C VAL A 160 -3.50 -4.48 17.64
N PHE A 161 -4.09 -3.72 18.58
CA PHE A 161 -3.36 -3.01 19.63
C PHE A 161 -2.99 -3.88 20.84
N ASP A 162 -3.68 -5.01 21.03
CA ASP A 162 -3.48 -5.93 22.15
C ASP A 162 -2.73 -7.21 21.74
N ALA A 163 -2.57 -7.42 20.42
CA ALA A 163 -1.95 -8.61 19.88
C ALA A 163 -0.43 -8.60 20.17
N PRO A 164 0.12 -9.67 20.76
CA PRO A 164 1.55 -9.74 20.96
C PRO A 164 2.25 -9.75 19.60
N ILE A 165 3.32 -8.96 19.48
CA ILE A 165 4.21 -9.03 18.32
C ILE A 165 4.98 -10.35 18.41
N SER A 166 4.87 -11.18 17.38
CA SER A 166 5.54 -12.48 17.29
C SER A 166 6.36 -12.58 16.00
N PRO A 167 7.19 -13.62 15.83
CA PRO A 167 7.89 -13.88 14.57
C PRO A 167 6.96 -14.06 13.34
N LEU A 168 5.66 -14.32 13.56
CA LEU A 168 4.65 -14.42 12.50
C LEU A 168 4.00 -13.07 12.15
N SER A 169 4.20 -12.05 12.98
CA SER A 169 3.65 -10.72 12.77
C SER A 169 4.23 -10.07 11.50
N PRO A 170 3.49 -9.15 10.86
CA PRO A 170 4.02 -8.32 9.78
C PRO A 170 5.38 -7.69 10.14
N PRO A 171 6.27 -7.38 9.19
CA PRO A 171 6.20 -7.69 7.77
C PRO A 171 6.73 -9.09 7.42
N ALA A 172 6.61 -10.08 8.31
CA ALA A 172 7.14 -11.42 8.03
C ALA A 172 6.46 -12.07 6.82
N LEU A 173 7.26 -12.70 5.94
CA LEU A 173 6.77 -13.45 4.78
C LEU A 173 7.59 -14.72 4.55
N SER A 174 7.04 -15.70 3.82
CA SER A 174 7.78 -16.92 3.51
C SER A 174 9.02 -16.62 2.65
N ALA A 175 10.08 -17.41 2.80
CA ALA A 175 11.28 -17.31 1.95
C ALA A 175 10.97 -17.39 0.44
N GLU A 176 9.97 -18.19 0.04
CA GLU A 176 9.50 -18.30 -1.35
C GLU A 176 8.96 -16.96 -1.87
N TRP A 177 7.99 -16.36 -1.18
CA TRP A 177 7.48 -15.05 -1.57
C TRP A 177 8.53 -13.93 -1.49
N ALA A 178 9.46 -14.01 -0.54
CA ALA A 178 10.56 -13.05 -0.46
C ALA A 178 11.45 -13.13 -1.71
N SER A 179 11.90 -14.32 -2.11
CA SER A 179 12.77 -14.48 -3.28
C SER A 179 12.07 -14.08 -4.59
N LEU A 180 10.76 -14.31 -4.71
CA LEU A 180 9.99 -13.91 -5.88
C LEU A 180 9.78 -12.40 -5.98
N LEU A 181 9.54 -11.72 -4.85
CA LEU A 181 9.14 -10.31 -4.84
C LEU A 181 10.29 -9.34 -4.65
N GLN A 182 11.36 -9.70 -3.93
CA GLN A 182 12.50 -8.80 -3.70
C GLN A 182 13.09 -8.21 -4.99
N PRO A 183 13.25 -8.97 -6.10
CA PRO A 183 13.73 -8.40 -7.35
C PRO A 183 12.73 -7.43 -8.01
N LEU A 184 11.44 -7.55 -7.70
CA LEU A 184 10.35 -6.91 -8.46
C LEU A 184 9.63 -5.78 -7.72
N HIS A 185 9.67 -5.75 -6.39
CA HIS A 185 8.92 -4.80 -5.56
C HIS A 185 9.77 -4.31 -4.37
N GLU A 186 9.82 -3.00 -4.16
CA GLU A 186 10.65 -2.37 -3.13
C GLU A 186 10.23 -2.79 -1.72
N SER A 187 8.92 -2.88 -1.48
CA SER A 187 8.37 -3.47 -0.24
C SER A 187 7.55 -4.75 -0.52
N PRO A 188 8.19 -5.95 -0.53
CA PRO A 188 7.52 -7.22 -0.79
C PRO A 188 6.32 -7.49 0.12
N TYR A 189 6.45 -7.19 1.41
CA TYR A 189 5.36 -7.42 2.36
C TYR A 189 4.17 -6.49 2.10
N LEU A 190 4.42 -5.22 1.79
CA LEU A 190 3.36 -4.28 1.45
C LEU A 190 2.54 -4.78 0.25
N TRP A 191 3.21 -5.34 -0.76
CA TRP A 191 2.56 -5.93 -1.93
C TRP A 191 1.64 -7.12 -1.55
N LEU A 192 2.13 -8.07 -0.74
CA LEU A 192 1.32 -9.18 -0.23
C LEU A 192 0.14 -8.67 0.60
N ARG A 193 0.39 -7.68 1.46
CA ARG A 193 -0.65 -7.05 2.28
C ARG A 193 -1.73 -6.42 1.42
N GLY A 194 -1.35 -5.71 0.36
CA GLY A 194 -2.28 -5.17 -0.63
C GLY A 194 -3.19 -6.26 -1.18
N HIS A 195 -2.63 -7.41 -1.56
CA HIS A 195 -3.39 -8.54 -2.09
C HIS A 195 -4.32 -9.20 -1.04
N MET A 196 -3.91 -9.28 0.22
CA MET A 196 -4.78 -9.73 1.30
C MET A 196 -5.94 -8.76 1.54
N ILE A 197 -5.68 -7.43 1.49
CA ILE A 197 -6.75 -6.41 1.54
C ILE A 197 -7.70 -6.60 0.34
N LYS A 198 -7.17 -6.68 -0.88
CA LYS A 198 -7.94 -6.89 -2.12
C LYS A 198 -8.85 -8.12 -2.02
N TYR A 199 -8.36 -9.21 -1.45
CA TYR A 199 -9.15 -10.43 -1.23
C TYR A 199 -10.26 -10.20 -0.20
N ALA A 200 -9.97 -9.49 0.89
CA ALA A 200 -10.94 -9.24 1.94
C ALA A 200 -12.11 -8.35 1.51
N ILE A 201 -11.88 -7.43 0.58
CA ILE A 201 -12.87 -6.42 0.16
C ILE A 201 -13.48 -6.71 -1.23
N ARG A 202 -13.48 -7.96 -1.68
CA ARG A 202 -14.09 -8.34 -2.97
C ARG A 202 -15.56 -7.96 -2.96
N LEU A 203 -15.95 -7.00 -3.78
CA LEU A 203 -17.34 -6.53 -3.85
C LEU A 203 -18.29 -7.63 -4.30
N LYS A 204 -19.48 -7.66 -3.70
CA LYS A 204 -20.58 -8.50 -4.13
C LYS A 204 -21.36 -7.88 -5.30
N ASP A 205 -21.47 -6.54 -5.30
CA ASP A 205 -22.20 -5.78 -6.31
C ASP A 205 -21.30 -5.41 -7.51
N ALA A 206 -21.62 -5.98 -8.67
CA ALA A 206 -20.93 -5.69 -9.93
C ALA A 206 -21.25 -4.28 -10.47
N ALA A 207 -22.46 -3.76 -10.23
CA ALA A 207 -22.85 -2.42 -10.66
C ALA A 207 -22.07 -1.36 -9.88
N PHE A 208 -21.89 -1.56 -8.57
CA PHE A 208 -21.07 -0.66 -7.76
C PHE A 208 -19.59 -0.69 -8.19
N SER A 209 -19.07 -1.88 -8.51
CA SER A 209 -17.73 -2.03 -9.10
C SER A 209 -17.61 -1.27 -10.43
N GLN A 210 -18.62 -1.36 -11.30
CA GLN A 210 -18.66 -0.65 -12.57
C GLN A 210 -18.72 0.87 -12.39
N GLN A 211 -19.45 1.37 -11.40
CA GLN A 211 -19.52 2.78 -11.07
C GLN A 211 -18.13 3.34 -10.69
N ILE A 212 -17.39 2.63 -9.84
CA ILE A 212 -16.01 2.98 -9.46
C ILE A 212 -15.11 3.00 -10.70
N ASN A 213 -15.13 1.94 -11.50
CA ASN A 213 -14.31 1.83 -12.70
C ASN A 213 -14.63 2.94 -13.71
N SER A 214 -15.91 3.29 -13.87
CA SER A 214 -16.36 4.36 -14.74
C SER A 214 -15.88 5.72 -14.25
N LYS A 215 -15.93 6.00 -12.94
CA LYS A 215 -15.40 7.24 -12.38
C LYS A 215 -13.88 7.33 -12.55
N CYS A 216 -13.14 6.26 -12.29
CA CYS A 216 -11.70 6.18 -12.53
C CYS A 216 -11.35 6.42 -14.01
N ALA A 217 -12.11 5.84 -14.94
CA ALA A 217 -11.94 6.07 -16.37
C ALA A 217 -12.25 7.52 -16.75
N ASN A 218 -13.31 8.12 -16.19
CA ASN A 218 -13.70 9.51 -16.43
C ASN A 218 -12.63 10.51 -15.96
N LEU A 219 -12.01 10.27 -14.81
CA LEU A 219 -10.89 11.07 -14.32
C LEU A 219 -9.65 11.01 -15.25
N ARG A 220 -9.58 9.98 -16.07
CA ARG A 220 -8.55 9.78 -17.11
C ARG A 220 -9.05 10.09 -18.52
N ARG A 221 -10.29 10.54 -18.71
CA ARG A 221 -10.85 10.80 -20.04
C ARG A 221 -10.22 12.06 -20.65
N GLY A 222 -9.58 11.86 -21.80
CA GLY A 222 -9.00 12.87 -22.68
C GLY A 222 -8.04 12.20 -23.66
N SER A 223 -7.14 12.97 -24.28
CA SER A 223 -6.06 12.44 -25.13
C SER A 223 -5.19 11.44 -24.35
N TYR A 224 -4.50 10.54 -25.06
CA TYR A 224 -3.65 9.50 -24.48
C TYR A 224 -2.74 10.04 -23.34
N GLY A 225 -2.74 9.37 -22.19
CA GLY A 225 -1.82 9.67 -21.08
C GLY A 225 -2.31 10.65 -20.01
N GLN A 226 -3.62 10.91 -19.89
CA GLN A 226 -4.13 11.77 -18.82
C GLN A 226 -3.98 11.09 -17.44
N VAL A 227 -3.22 11.75 -16.57
CA VAL A 227 -3.02 11.34 -15.19
C VAL A 227 -4.02 12.04 -14.27
N PHE A 228 -4.36 11.41 -13.15
CA PHE A 228 -4.99 12.11 -12.03
C PHE A 228 -4.30 11.79 -10.71
N VAL A 229 -4.33 12.77 -9.82
CA VAL A 229 -3.77 12.68 -8.48
C VAL A 229 -4.91 12.51 -7.47
N GLY A 230 -4.75 11.58 -6.54
CA GLY A 230 -5.65 11.42 -5.40
C GLY A 230 -5.10 12.17 -4.20
N ILE A 231 -5.93 12.98 -3.55
CA ILE A 231 -5.60 13.64 -2.28
C ILE A 231 -6.59 13.17 -1.23
N HIS A 232 -6.07 12.70 -0.10
CA HIS A 232 -6.88 12.39 1.08
C HIS A 232 -6.51 13.30 2.25
N VAL A 233 -7.40 14.23 2.58
CA VAL A 233 -7.28 15.14 3.72
C VAL A 233 -8.20 14.65 4.84
N ARG A 234 -7.68 14.49 6.05
CA ARG A 234 -8.43 14.03 7.22
C ARG A 234 -8.34 15.09 8.33
N ARG A 235 -9.46 15.72 8.70
CA ARG A 235 -9.50 16.84 9.67
C ARG A 235 -10.43 16.65 10.87
N THR A 236 -11.51 15.87 10.84
CA THR A 236 -12.57 15.98 11.88
C THR A 236 -12.21 15.41 13.27
N ASP A 237 -12.26 14.09 13.44
CA ASP A 237 -12.17 13.39 14.74
C ASP A 237 -10.73 13.10 15.20
N LYS A 238 -9.76 13.14 14.29
CA LYS A 238 -8.36 12.80 14.58
C LYS A 238 -7.51 13.94 15.16
N LEU A 239 -8.00 15.18 15.13
CA LEU A 239 -7.26 16.34 15.66
C LEU A 239 -7.20 16.38 17.20
N LEU A 240 -8.06 15.61 17.87
CA LEU A 240 -8.11 15.56 19.34
C LEU A 240 -7.16 14.53 19.95
N SER A 241 -6.65 13.55 19.19
CA SER A 241 -5.81 12.48 19.76
C SER A 241 -4.84 11.74 18.81
N GLU A 242 -4.96 11.85 17.48
CA GLU A 242 -4.25 10.94 16.56
C GLU A 242 -3.37 11.61 15.47
N ALA A 243 -3.63 12.87 15.08
CA ALA A 243 -2.87 13.52 14.00
C ALA A 243 -2.83 15.05 14.10
N LYS A 244 -1.76 15.65 13.56
CA LYS A 244 -1.66 17.10 13.32
C LYS A 244 -2.51 17.48 12.09
N SER A 245 -3.15 18.65 12.11
CA SER A 245 -3.78 19.21 10.92
C SER A 245 -2.70 19.75 9.98
N PHE A 246 -2.82 19.49 8.68
CA PHE A 246 -1.95 20.03 7.66
C PHE A 246 -2.77 20.92 6.70
N PRO A 247 -2.24 22.10 6.30
CA PRO A 247 -2.90 22.95 5.33
C PRO A 247 -2.96 22.27 3.96
N VAL A 248 -3.92 22.65 3.09
CA VAL A 248 -4.03 22.07 1.74
C VAL A 248 -2.74 22.25 0.95
N SER A 249 -2.03 23.35 1.19
CA SER A 249 -0.73 23.63 0.56
C SER A 249 0.32 22.55 0.77
N SER A 250 0.37 21.92 1.95
CA SER A 250 1.32 20.83 2.21
C SER A 250 1.07 19.60 1.33
N TYR A 251 -0.20 19.34 0.96
CA TYR A 251 -0.53 18.28 0.01
C TYR A 251 -0.19 18.72 -1.42
N MET A 252 -0.56 19.95 -1.78
CA MET A 252 -0.34 20.50 -3.12
C MET A 252 1.14 20.63 -3.48
N GLU A 253 2.04 20.87 -2.52
CA GLU A 253 3.49 20.82 -2.77
C GLU A 253 3.94 19.48 -3.37
N ARG A 254 3.39 18.36 -2.88
CA ARG A 254 3.68 17.02 -3.41
C ARG A 254 3.04 16.80 -4.78
N VAL A 255 1.87 17.40 -5.01
CA VAL A 255 1.19 17.37 -6.32
C VAL A 255 2.02 18.09 -7.38
N GLU A 256 2.51 19.29 -7.09
CA GLU A 256 3.36 20.06 -8.01
C GLU A 256 4.66 19.31 -8.33
N GLN A 257 5.30 18.71 -7.33
CA GLN A 257 6.51 17.87 -7.54
C GLN A 257 6.22 16.73 -8.53
N TYR A 258 5.09 16.04 -8.36
CA TYR A 258 4.70 14.94 -9.25
C TYR A 258 4.38 15.41 -10.68
N TYR A 259 3.63 16.50 -10.84
CA TYR A 259 3.39 17.07 -12.18
C TYR A 259 4.66 17.61 -12.83
N GLY A 260 5.62 18.11 -12.05
CA GLY A 260 6.96 18.47 -12.49
C GLY A 260 7.72 17.27 -13.07
N LEU A 261 7.74 16.14 -12.35
CA LEU A 261 8.31 14.88 -12.83
C LEU A 261 7.67 14.44 -14.16
N ILE A 262 6.34 14.46 -14.23
CA ILE A 262 5.60 14.09 -15.43
C ILE A 262 5.98 14.99 -16.61
N LYS A 263 6.06 16.31 -16.40
CA LYS A 263 6.47 17.27 -17.43
C LYS A 263 7.86 16.93 -17.98
N MET A 264 8.81 16.56 -17.12
CA MET A 264 10.16 16.14 -17.54
C MET A 264 10.13 14.84 -18.32
N CYS A 265 9.41 13.81 -17.83
CA CYS A 265 9.24 12.55 -18.55
C CYS A 265 8.64 12.78 -19.95
N ASN A 266 7.65 13.66 -20.06
CA ASN A 266 7.04 14.02 -21.34
C ASN A 266 8.00 14.73 -22.28
N ALA A 267 8.78 15.69 -21.76
CA ALA A 267 9.76 16.41 -22.56
C ALA A 267 10.81 15.45 -23.15
N LEU A 268 11.29 14.48 -22.36
CA LEU A 268 12.20 13.42 -22.85
C LEU A 268 11.57 12.53 -23.92
N LYS A 269 10.24 12.36 -23.90
CA LYS A 269 9.46 11.63 -24.91
C LYS A 269 9.07 12.50 -26.13
N GLY A 270 9.54 13.75 -26.21
CA GLY A 270 9.22 14.68 -27.29
C GLY A 270 7.83 15.35 -27.19
N MET A 271 7.14 15.20 -26.05
CA MET A 271 5.84 15.83 -25.80
C MET A 271 6.04 17.21 -25.16
N LEU A 272 6.25 18.24 -25.99
CA LEU A 272 6.63 19.59 -25.55
C LEU A 272 5.46 20.45 -25.04
N ASN A 273 4.25 20.23 -25.55
CA ASN A 273 3.05 21.00 -25.19
C ASN A 273 2.06 20.14 -24.40
N ASP A 274 2.37 19.88 -23.13
CA ASP A 274 1.47 19.14 -22.25
C ASP A 274 0.26 20.00 -21.84
N THR A 275 -0.83 19.85 -22.60
CA THR A 275 -2.12 20.50 -22.35
C THR A 275 -3.07 19.65 -21.49
N ARG A 276 -2.59 18.53 -20.92
CA ARG A 276 -3.43 17.63 -20.13
C ARG A 276 -4.01 18.37 -18.92
N ARG A 277 -5.30 18.18 -18.67
CA ARG A 277 -5.94 18.74 -17.46
C ARG A 277 -5.35 18.07 -16.23
N ARG A 278 -4.96 18.87 -15.26
CA ARG A 278 -4.46 18.40 -13.96
C ARG A 278 -5.64 18.02 -13.07
N ASN A 279 -6.14 16.81 -13.25
CA ASN A 279 -7.27 16.29 -12.49
C ASN A 279 -6.80 15.87 -11.08
N ILE A 280 -7.53 16.34 -10.07
CA ILE A 280 -7.34 15.93 -8.68
C ILE A 280 -8.64 15.31 -8.19
N PHE A 281 -8.60 14.07 -7.71
CA PHE A 281 -9.66 13.52 -6.87
C PHE A 281 -9.36 13.86 -5.41
N LEU A 282 -10.22 14.66 -4.80
CA LEU A 282 -10.08 15.11 -3.42
C LEU A 282 -11.11 14.38 -2.55
N ALA A 283 -10.61 13.62 -1.58
CA ALA A 283 -11.40 12.98 -0.53
C ALA A 283 -11.11 13.67 0.80
N SER A 284 -12.13 14.25 1.40
CA SER A 284 -12.06 14.91 2.70
C SER A 284 -13.32 14.65 3.51
N ASP A 285 -13.14 14.48 4.81
CA ASP A 285 -14.19 14.44 5.82
C ASP A 285 -14.64 15.84 6.26
N GLU A 286 -13.95 16.89 5.82
CA GLU A 286 -14.17 18.29 6.16
C GLU A 286 -14.56 19.09 4.90
N PRO A 287 -15.81 19.59 4.80
CA PRO A 287 -16.32 20.31 3.63
C PRO A 287 -15.52 21.58 3.27
N SER A 288 -14.97 22.29 4.25
CA SER A 288 -14.20 23.53 4.00
C SER A 288 -12.95 23.30 3.14
N VAL A 289 -12.37 22.08 3.16
CA VAL A 289 -11.19 21.71 2.37
C VAL A 289 -11.43 21.83 0.87
N TYR A 290 -12.64 21.52 0.39
CA TYR A 290 -12.96 21.60 -1.03
C TYR A 290 -13.03 23.05 -1.52
N ALA A 291 -13.56 23.95 -0.68
CA ALA A 291 -13.60 25.38 -0.98
C ALA A 291 -12.19 25.99 -0.97
N GLU A 292 -11.39 25.67 0.05
CA GLU A 292 -9.98 26.08 0.19
C GLU A 292 -9.17 25.68 -1.06
N ALA A 293 -9.27 24.41 -1.47
CA ALA A 293 -8.52 23.89 -2.61
C ALA A 293 -8.88 24.57 -3.93
N ARG A 294 -10.18 24.74 -4.23
CA ARG A 294 -10.64 25.39 -5.47
C ARG A 294 -10.27 26.88 -5.52
N GLN A 295 -10.27 27.55 -4.37
CA GLN A 295 -9.93 28.97 -4.30
C GLN A 295 -8.42 29.20 -4.46
N GLN A 296 -7.59 28.38 -3.81
CA GLN A 296 -6.13 28.57 -3.81
C GLN A 296 -5.42 28.00 -5.05
N TYR A 297 -6.03 27.00 -5.71
CA TYR A 297 -5.43 26.27 -6.84
C TYR A 297 -6.37 26.20 -8.07
N PRO A 298 -6.79 27.36 -8.63
CA PRO A 298 -7.79 27.41 -9.71
C PRO A 298 -7.35 26.76 -11.03
N GLU A 299 -6.05 26.52 -11.21
CA GLU A 299 -5.46 25.82 -12.36
C GLU A 299 -5.69 24.30 -12.34
N TYR A 300 -6.11 23.75 -11.20
CA TYR A 300 -6.43 22.33 -11.04
C TYR A 300 -7.92 22.06 -11.13
N SER A 301 -8.26 20.93 -11.75
CA SER A 301 -9.64 20.44 -11.79
C SER A 301 -9.90 19.51 -10.61
N PHE A 302 -10.52 20.01 -9.54
CA PHE A 302 -10.88 19.22 -8.37
C PHE A 302 -12.20 18.47 -8.56
N HIS A 303 -12.15 17.16 -8.33
CA HIS A 303 -13.25 16.22 -8.41
C HIS A 303 -13.50 15.60 -7.04
N GLU A 304 -14.77 15.44 -6.70
CA GLU A 304 -15.22 14.76 -5.49
C GLU A 304 -16.12 13.57 -5.87
N LYS A 305 -16.50 12.75 -4.88
CA LYS A 305 -17.42 11.63 -5.09
C LYS A 305 -18.84 12.06 -5.50
N GLY A 306 -19.18 13.34 -5.32
CA GLY A 306 -20.45 13.95 -5.67
C GLY A 306 -21.53 13.73 -4.61
N THR A 307 -22.76 14.14 -4.91
CA THR A 307 -23.93 14.08 -4.01
C THR A 307 -24.62 12.73 -3.96
N PHE A 308 -24.24 11.79 -4.84
CA PHE A 308 -24.80 10.43 -4.87
C PHE A 308 -24.51 9.64 -3.59
N PHE A 309 -23.38 9.93 -2.94
CA PHE A 309 -22.97 9.28 -1.70
C PHE A 309 -23.28 10.17 -0.51
N GLN A 310 -23.71 9.55 0.60
CA GLN A 310 -23.91 10.25 1.86
C GLN A 310 -22.61 10.92 2.33
N SER A 311 -22.74 12.13 2.88
CA SER A 311 -21.66 12.79 3.58
C SER A 311 -21.35 12.04 4.88
N ASN A 312 -20.13 11.53 4.98
CA ASN A 312 -19.63 10.81 6.16
C ASN A 312 -19.14 11.76 7.27
N THR A 313 -19.74 12.95 7.35
CA THR A 313 -19.33 14.02 8.27
C THR A 313 -19.68 13.64 9.72
N ASP A 314 -20.86 13.06 9.94
CA ASP A 314 -21.25 12.49 11.25
C ASP A 314 -20.63 11.10 11.48
N VAL A 315 -20.32 10.77 12.73
CA VAL A 315 -19.71 9.49 13.11
C VAL A 315 -20.70 8.34 12.95
N LYS A 316 -22.00 8.55 13.24
CA LYS A 316 -23.00 7.47 13.17
C LYS A 316 -23.29 7.06 11.73
N SER A 317 -23.34 8.01 10.80
CA SER A 317 -23.55 7.69 9.38
C SER A 317 -22.43 6.84 8.78
N ARG A 318 -21.20 6.90 9.34
CA ARG A 318 -20.06 6.09 8.86
C ARG A 318 -20.24 4.58 9.03
N PHE A 319 -21.17 4.15 9.89
CA PHE A 319 -21.42 2.74 10.17
C PHE A 319 -22.67 2.19 9.48
N THR A 320 -23.37 2.99 8.67
CA THR A 320 -24.44 2.49 7.79
C THR A 320 -23.86 1.88 6.52
N ARG A 321 -24.70 1.17 5.76
CA ARG A 321 -24.30 0.64 4.45
C ARG A 321 -23.88 1.75 3.49
N GLU A 322 -24.63 2.85 3.44
CA GLU A 322 -24.37 4.00 2.58
C GLU A 322 -23.07 4.70 2.96
N GLY A 323 -22.80 4.83 4.26
CA GLY A 323 -21.53 5.37 4.76
C GLY A 323 -20.34 4.49 4.41
N LEU A 324 -20.50 3.17 4.49
CA LEU A 324 -19.49 2.18 4.09
C LEU A 324 -19.22 2.24 2.58
N GLU A 325 -20.27 2.26 1.75
CA GLU A 325 -20.14 2.44 0.28
C GLU A 325 -19.43 3.75 -0.05
N SER A 326 -19.79 4.85 0.64
CA SER A 326 -19.19 6.18 0.48
C SER A 326 -17.67 6.20 0.77
N ILE A 327 -17.22 5.63 1.88
CA ILE A 327 -15.77 5.58 2.19
C ILE A 327 -15.02 4.55 1.32
N PHE A 328 -15.68 3.44 0.97
CA PHE A 328 -15.12 2.44 0.06
C PHE A 328 -14.86 3.05 -1.32
N PHE A 329 -15.81 3.82 -1.84
CA PHE A 329 -15.68 4.54 -3.10
C PHE A 329 -14.45 5.46 -3.07
N ASP A 330 -14.32 6.29 -2.04
CA ASP A 330 -13.15 7.18 -1.86
C ASP A 330 -11.83 6.39 -1.85
N ILE A 331 -11.73 5.32 -1.05
CA ILE A 331 -10.52 4.48 -0.98
C ILE A 331 -10.15 3.91 -2.34
N MET A 332 -11.13 3.41 -3.09
CA MET A 332 -10.88 2.81 -4.39
C MET A 332 -10.38 3.83 -5.41
N LEU A 333 -10.94 5.05 -5.43
CA LEU A 333 -10.46 6.14 -6.28
C LEU A 333 -9.04 6.60 -5.89
N LEU A 334 -8.76 6.72 -4.59
CA LEU A 334 -7.43 7.06 -4.07
C LEU A 334 -6.38 6.00 -4.43
N ALA A 335 -6.71 4.71 -4.28
CA ALA A 335 -5.83 3.61 -4.67
C ALA A 335 -5.55 3.63 -6.18
N HIS A 336 -6.59 3.86 -6.99
CA HIS A 336 -6.50 3.92 -8.44
C HIS A 336 -5.79 5.15 -8.97
N ALA A 337 -5.65 6.25 -8.23
CA ALA A 337 -4.93 7.45 -8.69
C ALA A 337 -3.55 7.12 -9.25
N ASP A 338 -2.99 7.96 -10.11
CA ASP A 338 -1.65 7.73 -10.65
C ASP A 338 -0.59 8.04 -9.58
N PHE A 339 -0.87 9.07 -8.77
CA PHE A 339 -0.16 9.43 -7.54
C PHE A 339 -1.14 9.71 -6.41
N LEU A 340 -0.75 9.39 -5.17
CA LEU A 340 -1.56 9.59 -3.97
C LEU A 340 -0.84 10.52 -3.00
N VAL A 341 -1.51 11.56 -2.49
CA VAL A 341 -1.00 12.43 -1.43
C VAL A 341 -1.93 12.38 -0.24
N CYS A 342 -1.38 12.12 0.95
CA CYS A 342 -2.21 11.92 2.14
C CYS A 342 -1.42 12.07 3.45
N THR A 343 -2.04 11.66 4.55
CA THR A 343 -1.39 11.36 5.83
C THR A 343 -1.36 9.86 6.09
N PHE A 344 -0.18 9.30 6.32
CA PHE A 344 -0.03 7.90 6.70
C PHE A 344 -0.42 7.62 8.13
N SER A 345 -0.68 8.61 8.99
CA SER A 345 -1.43 8.40 10.25
C SER A 345 -2.87 7.91 10.01
N SER A 346 -3.44 8.12 8.82
CA SER A 346 -4.77 7.64 8.44
C SER A 346 -4.77 6.18 7.97
N ASN A 347 -5.59 5.33 8.62
CA ASN A 347 -5.87 3.97 8.15
C ASN A 347 -6.41 3.96 6.70
N VAL A 348 -7.21 4.96 6.32
CA VAL A 348 -7.78 5.09 4.97
C VAL A 348 -6.66 5.23 3.95
N CYS A 349 -5.67 6.08 4.21
CA CYS A 349 -4.57 6.25 3.28
C CYS A 349 -3.67 5.02 3.22
N ARG A 350 -3.31 4.45 4.37
CA ARG A 350 -2.48 3.22 4.39
C ARG A 350 -3.15 2.08 3.64
N MET A 351 -4.48 1.97 3.71
CA MET A 351 -5.26 1.00 2.95
C MET A 351 -5.23 1.31 1.43
N ALA A 352 -5.46 2.56 1.02
CA ALA A 352 -5.35 2.95 -0.39
C ALA A 352 -3.94 2.73 -0.96
N HIS A 353 -2.89 3.05 -0.20
CA HIS A 353 -1.50 2.82 -0.56
C HIS A 353 -1.16 1.32 -0.70
N ALA A 354 -1.68 0.47 0.19
CA ALA A 354 -1.49 -0.97 0.08
C ALA A 354 -2.27 -1.55 -1.13
N LEU A 355 -3.52 -1.14 -1.34
CA LEU A 355 -4.33 -1.56 -2.50
C LEU A 355 -3.69 -1.16 -3.82
N LYS A 356 -3.09 0.04 -3.88
CA LYS A 356 -2.35 0.54 -5.04
C LYS A 356 -1.29 -0.46 -5.52
N GLN A 357 -0.63 -1.18 -4.61
CA GLN A 357 0.40 -2.16 -4.98
C GLN A 357 -0.14 -3.36 -5.75
N THR A 358 -1.47 -3.61 -5.71
CA THR A 358 -2.13 -4.69 -6.45
C THR A 358 -2.64 -4.29 -7.84
N LEU A 359 -2.55 -3.01 -8.17
CA LEU A 359 -3.02 -2.45 -9.44
C LEU A 359 -1.90 -2.53 -10.50
N ASN A 360 -1.28 -3.71 -10.59
CA ASN A 360 -0.11 -3.91 -11.43
C ASN A 360 -0.43 -3.95 -12.94
N ASP A 361 -1.71 -4.05 -13.31
CA ASP A 361 -2.11 -4.06 -14.72
C ASP A 361 -1.74 -2.75 -15.42
N HIS A 362 -1.73 -1.64 -14.69
CA HIS A 362 -1.42 -0.30 -15.21
C HIS A 362 0.03 0.15 -14.96
N TYR A 363 0.68 -0.34 -13.89
CA TYR A 363 2.03 0.06 -13.48
C TYR A 363 2.75 -1.10 -12.80
N ALA A 364 4.09 -1.14 -12.81
CA ALA A 364 4.83 -2.21 -12.12
C ALA A 364 4.84 -2.01 -10.58
N ASP A 365 5.98 -1.65 -10.00
CA ASP A 365 6.13 -1.28 -8.60
C ASP A 365 5.58 0.14 -8.38
N ARG A 366 4.71 0.32 -7.38
CA ARG A 366 4.06 1.60 -7.08
C ARG A 366 4.39 2.11 -5.68
N THR A 367 5.46 1.62 -5.06
CA THR A 367 5.87 1.99 -3.71
C THR A 367 6.09 3.51 -3.60
N HIS A 368 6.74 4.12 -4.59
CA HIS A 368 6.97 5.57 -4.62
C HIS A 368 5.83 6.41 -5.22
N HIS A 369 4.69 5.82 -5.59
CA HIS A 369 3.55 6.57 -6.14
C HIS A 369 2.62 7.08 -5.03
N THR A 370 3.15 7.30 -3.84
CA THR A 370 2.42 7.88 -2.71
C THR A 370 3.35 8.76 -1.90
N ALA A 371 2.92 9.99 -1.61
CA ALA A 371 3.59 10.89 -0.69
C ALA A 371 2.73 11.12 0.55
N SER A 372 3.36 11.00 1.70
CA SER A 372 2.76 11.31 2.98
C SER A 372 3.27 12.66 3.48
N VAL A 373 2.38 13.49 4.04
CA VAL A 373 2.74 14.80 4.60
C VAL A 373 3.08 14.76 6.10
N ASP A 374 2.91 13.61 6.77
CA ASP A 374 3.12 13.47 8.21
C ASP A 374 4.23 12.49 8.62
N THR A 375 4.08 11.21 8.34
CA THR A 375 5.00 10.13 8.71
C THR A 375 5.17 9.15 7.55
N GLY A 376 6.23 8.34 7.57
CA GLY A 376 6.36 7.24 6.61
C GLY A 376 5.36 6.11 6.85
N PHE A 377 5.32 5.16 5.92
CA PHE A 377 4.38 4.06 5.98
C PHE A 377 4.68 3.15 7.19
N PHE A 378 3.64 2.69 7.87
CA PHE A 378 3.77 1.76 9.00
C PHE A 378 2.59 0.80 9.08
N ILE A 379 2.80 -0.33 9.76
CA ILE A 379 1.77 -1.34 10.02
C ILE A 379 1.61 -1.48 11.54
N ILE A 380 0.41 -1.23 12.04
CA ILE A 380 0.11 -1.45 13.46
C ILE A 380 0.17 -2.96 13.75
N GLY A 381 0.85 -3.35 14.84
CA GLY A 381 1.08 -4.74 15.21
C GLY A 381 2.18 -5.43 14.40
N SER A 382 3.06 -4.65 13.76
CA SER A 382 4.25 -5.18 13.08
C SER A 382 5.45 -5.32 14.00
N GLN A 383 6.32 -6.26 13.66
CA GLN A 383 7.71 -6.30 14.07
C GLN A 383 8.40 -5.03 13.56
N LYS A 384 9.43 -4.58 14.29
CA LYS A 384 10.30 -3.50 13.82
C LYS A 384 10.98 -3.92 12.54
N SER A 385 11.00 -3.03 11.54
CA SER A 385 11.72 -3.29 10.30
C SER A 385 13.23 -3.30 10.56
N LYS A 386 13.93 -4.24 9.92
CA LYS A 386 15.39 -4.37 9.97
C LYS A 386 15.96 -3.89 8.66
N TRP A 387 16.96 -3.01 8.71
CA TRP A 387 17.56 -2.43 7.53
C TRP A 387 19.06 -2.65 7.55
N LYS A 388 19.63 -3.09 6.43
CA LYS A 388 21.07 -3.26 6.25
C LYS A 388 21.69 -1.95 5.77
N VAL A 389 22.77 -1.54 6.41
CA VAL A 389 23.60 -0.42 6.00
C VAL A 389 24.47 -0.87 4.83
N TRP A 390 24.44 -0.11 3.73
CA TRP A 390 25.23 -0.46 2.53
C TRP A 390 26.31 0.57 2.18
N LEU A 391 26.31 1.74 2.83
CA LEU A 391 27.38 2.74 2.79
C LEU A 391 27.83 3.08 4.22
N ASP A 392 29.14 3.25 4.39
CA ASP A 392 29.70 3.73 5.66
C ASP A 392 29.19 5.15 5.95
N TYR A 393 28.79 5.40 7.20
CA TYR A 393 28.40 6.72 7.68
C TYR A 393 29.00 6.97 9.08
N PRO A 394 30.31 7.25 9.15
CA PRO A 394 31.01 7.45 10.41
C PRO A 394 30.52 8.70 11.16
N PRO A 395 30.53 8.70 12.50
CA PRO A 395 30.94 7.61 13.38
C PRO A 395 29.81 6.60 13.66
N PHE A 396 28.64 6.72 13.02
CA PHE A 396 27.41 6.08 13.44
C PHE A 396 27.30 4.62 13.01
N VAL A 397 27.50 4.32 11.72
CA VAL A 397 27.30 2.97 11.15
C VAL A 397 28.31 2.66 10.06
N LYS A 398 28.55 1.36 9.84
CA LYS A 398 29.40 0.81 8.78
C LYS A 398 28.59 -0.09 7.85
N ARG A 399 29.08 -0.23 6.62
CA ARG A 399 28.54 -1.15 5.63
C ARG A 399 28.50 -2.57 6.20
N GLY A 400 27.33 -3.18 6.14
CA GLY A 400 27.05 -4.51 6.67
C GLY A 400 26.26 -4.51 7.97
N ASP A 401 26.27 -3.40 8.73
CA ASP A 401 25.50 -3.26 9.95
C ASP A 401 24.01 -3.44 9.69
N VAL A 402 23.28 -3.96 10.67
CA VAL A 402 21.82 -4.07 10.64
C VAL A 402 21.25 -3.19 11.72
N VAL A 403 20.42 -2.23 11.33
CA VAL A 403 19.74 -1.31 12.24
C VAL A 403 18.25 -1.61 12.30
N GLU A 404 17.66 -1.44 13.47
CA GLU A 404 16.21 -1.44 13.63
C GLU A 404 15.68 -0.02 13.40
N VAL A 405 14.72 0.09 12.49
CA VAL A 405 14.11 1.36 12.11
C VAL A 405 12.80 1.53 12.87
N GLY A 406 12.67 2.68 13.54
CA GLY A 406 11.46 3.09 14.25
C GLY A 406 10.41 3.70 13.32
N THR A 407 9.71 4.74 13.79
CA THR A 407 8.84 5.56 12.95
C THR A 407 9.67 6.22 11.85
N PRO A 408 9.33 6.06 10.56
CA PRO A 408 10.12 6.68 9.51
C PRO A 408 10.01 8.20 9.63
N SER A 409 11.16 8.86 9.78
CA SER A 409 11.26 10.31 9.80
C SER A 409 10.99 10.87 8.40
N THR A 410 10.57 12.14 8.36
CA THR A 410 10.28 12.85 7.12
C THR A 410 11.59 13.30 6.45
N PHE A 411 11.56 13.51 5.13
CA PHE A 411 12.67 14.04 4.32
C PHE A 411 13.90 13.12 4.13
N GLY A 412 13.69 11.87 3.71
CA GLY A 412 14.80 11.02 3.23
C GLY A 412 15.83 10.66 4.31
N SER A 413 15.44 10.77 5.57
CA SER A 413 16.16 10.28 6.74
C SER A 413 15.33 9.21 7.42
N VAL A 414 15.96 8.44 8.29
CA VAL A 414 15.32 7.44 9.13
C VAL A 414 15.86 7.56 10.54
N GLU A 415 14.97 7.56 11.52
CA GLU A 415 15.33 7.45 12.93
C GLU A 415 15.37 5.97 13.33
N THR A 416 16.52 5.52 13.81
CA THR A 416 16.70 4.17 14.36
C THR A 416 16.14 4.08 15.77
N THR A 417 15.92 2.86 16.26
CA THR A 417 15.45 2.64 17.64
C THR A 417 16.44 3.08 18.73
N GLU A 418 17.69 3.37 18.34
CA GLU A 418 18.74 3.92 19.19
C GLU A 418 18.82 5.46 19.08
N ASN A 419 17.78 6.10 18.54
CA ASN A 419 17.68 7.55 18.32
C ASN A 419 18.80 8.13 17.44
N THR A 420 19.41 7.30 16.58
CA THR A 420 20.35 7.76 15.56
C THR A 420 19.60 8.09 14.29
N VAL A 421 19.79 9.29 13.76
CA VAL A 421 19.24 9.73 12.47
C VAL A 421 20.22 9.38 11.36
N LEU A 422 19.79 8.50 10.46
CA LEU A 422 20.57 8.04 9.32
C LEU A 422 19.93 8.51 8.01
N PRO A 423 20.71 8.85 6.97
CA PRO A 423 20.15 9.07 5.65
C PRO A 423 19.45 7.80 5.15
N GLN A 424 18.21 7.89 4.67
CA GLN A 424 17.46 6.72 4.22
C GLN A 424 18.16 6.01 3.06
N PHE A 425 18.82 6.79 2.18
CA PHE A 425 19.48 6.24 1.01
C PHE A 425 20.63 5.30 1.34
N ILE A 426 21.26 5.36 2.53
CA ILE A 426 22.35 4.44 2.91
C ILE A 426 21.84 3.11 3.49
N LEU A 427 20.52 2.95 3.57
CA LEU A 427 19.85 1.80 4.18
C LEU A 427 19.09 0.98 3.13
N GLN A 428 18.96 -0.31 3.38
CA GLN A 428 18.13 -1.23 2.61
C GLN A 428 17.28 -2.08 3.54
N GLU A 429 15.95 -2.04 3.40
CA GLU A 429 15.06 -2.91 4.18
C GLU A 429 15.36 -4.39 3.89
N LEU A 430 15.55 -5.16 4.94
CA LEU A 430 15.70 -6.62 4.89
C LEU A 430 14.34 -7.30 5.06
N PRO A 431 14.02 -8.31 4.26
CA PRO A 431 12.81 -9.08 4.49
C PRO A 431 12.92 -9.81 5.83
N ILE A 432 11.86 -9.75 6.63
CA ILE A 432 11.73 -10.61 7.80
C ILE A 432 11.11 -11.91 7.31
N LEU A 433 11.80 -13.03 7.48
CA LEU A 433 11.31 -14.32 7.02
C LEU A 433 10.49 -15.01 8.10
N LEU A 434 9.41 -15.67 7.69
CA LEU A 434 8.68 -16.58 8.56
C LEU A 434 9.61 -17.72 9.00
N PRO A 435 9.57 -18.11 10.29
CA PRO A 435 10.38 -19.22 10.80
C PRO A 435 9.98 -20.53 10.11
N SER A 436 10.98 -21.36 9.78
CA SER A 436 10.78 -22.65 9.14
C SER A 436 10.10 -23.68 10.05
N ASN A 437 10.25 -23.53 11.37
CA ASN A 437 9.55 -24.31 12.40
C ASN A 437 8.95 -23.34 13.43
N PHE A 438 7.63 -23.22 13.48
CA PHE A 438 6.93 -22.43 14.50
C PHE A 438 6.03 -23.33 15.34
N ASN A 439 6.24 -23.32 16.66
CA ASN A 439 5.35 -24.02 17.57
C ASN A 439 4.19 -23.08 17.95
N ILE A 440 2.96 -23.49 17.62
CA ILE A 440 1.73 -22.70 17.83
C ILE A 440 1.41 -22.51 19.33
N SER A 441 2.09 -23.24 20.23
CA SER A 441 1.91 -23.14 21.68
C SER A 441 2.73 -22.04 22.36
N GLN A 442 3.47 -21.22 21.60
CA GLN A 442 4.17 -20.01 22.06
C GLN A 442 3.54 -18.77 21.44
#